data_AF-A0A4Q4Z8E9-F1
#
_entry.id   AF-A0A4Q4Z8E9-F1
#
_cell.length_a   1.000
_cell.length_b   1.000
_cell.length_c   1.000
_cell.angle_alpha   90.00
_cell.angle_beta   90.00
_cell.angle_gamma   90.00
#
_symmetry.space_group_name_H-M   'P 1'
#
loop_
_entity.id
_entity.type
_entity.pdbx_description
1 polymer ?
#
loop_
_entity_poly.entity_id
_entity_poly.type
_entity_poly.pdbx_seq_one_letter_code
_entity_poly.pdbx_strand_id
1 'polypeptide(L)'
;MYLINTDTFELEHFSTHTEQKDAYAILSHTWVDKEEVTYEEFKNEESAKKKKGWTKISSTVQMARKNGLKYAWVDTCCIDKSSSAELSEAINSMFQYYEDARVCYVYLSDLQKVRNMKGPETAKSRSASFAKCLWFTRGWTLQELVASRAVEFYDSGWNHYGTNESLEDAISSATNIPSGVLKKKTPLQSVPVACRMSWAANRTTTKTEDRAYSMLGIFNINMPLLYGEGDKAFIRLQEEICRQTADLSLFAWKAERLYWGGLIIPGDKAPTSPYLGQVLHGILASSPLQFAHAGSYNPVNTGSAQYSGEYTLTNRGVRFDAVTLKCDRKAGRYLMSLDCCDRDSSNPLAIRLMKVGSVYVRSHADALFDWPVGAEGVSEERVYITKILSPELSEAYSRSILSVHLPDEGKETQRLLNEIRAVSPRPWWDPLRRSFFLGLSNQLCALRVECNLRKSTSSSQPINHDVFLIVCAAGPPEPHSGGRRNSLNTFIFSPTSPRKKDKAGTAAPGKFEEYFKDVIEKDELTTLEGQRGLLRLVMHSQVDGALVYCSGESSTPGSVRGTAVECHVQGKVESQGTLSLKVWFTA
;
A
#
# COMPACT_ATOMS: atom_id res chain seq x y z
N MET A 1 -2.77 9.38 36.05
CA MET A 1 -3.78 8.28 35.94
C MET A 1 -4.75 8.36 37.11
N TYR A 2 -6.07 8.33 36.88
CA TYR A 2 -7.06 8.22 37.96
C TYR A 2 -7.45 6.77 38.23
N LEU A 3 -7.70 6.42 39.49
CA LEU A 3 -8.24 5.13 39.92
C LEU A 3 -9.38 5.34 40.90
N ILE A 4 -10.36 4.42 40.91
CA ILE A 4 -11.44 4.39 41.89
C ILE A 4 -10.92 3.66 43.13
N ASN A 5 -10.87 4.33 44.27
CA ASN A 5 -10.60 3.69 45.56
C ASN A 5 -11.75 2.74 45.89
N THR A 6 -11.44 1.47 46.11
CA THR A 6 -12.48 0.47 46.29
C THR A 6 -13.23 0.62 47.59
N ASP A 7 -12.69 1.28 48.62
CA ASP A 7 -13.32 1.48 49.93
C ASP A 7 -14.20 2.73 49.97
N THR A 8 -13.69 3.85 49.47
CA THR A 8 -14.39 5.15 49.49
C THR A 8 -15.29 5.38 48.27
N PHE A 9 -15.05 4.65 47.17
CA PHE A 9 -15.70 4.86 45.87
C PHE A 9 -15.36 6.23 45.22
N GLU A 10 -14.27 6.87 45.65
CA GLU A 10 -13.80 8.16 45.12
C GLU A 10 -12.67 7.97 44.11
N LEU A 11 -12.49 8.95 43.21
CA LEU A 11 -11.36 8.98 42.27
C LEU A 11 -10.11 9.56 42.93
N GLU A 12 -9.02 8.80 42.89
CA GLU A 12 -7.69 9.22 43.33
C GLU A 12 -6.77 9.38 42.11
N HIS A 13 -5.99 10.45 42.09
CA HIS A 13 -5.02 10.73 41.03
C HIS A 13 -3.61 10.25 41.42
N PHE A 14 -2.96 9.57 40.48
CA PHE A 14 -1.56 9.13 40.58
C PHE A 14 -0.75 9.74 39.45
N SER A 15 0.44 10.26 39.76
CA SER A 15 1.29 10.94 38.78
C SER A 15 1.88 9.97 37.75
N THR A 16 2.10 8.72 38.15
CA THR A 16 2.59 7.67 37.26
C THR A 16 1.74 6.41 37.37
N HIS A 17 1.61 5.64 36.29
CA HIS A 17 0.85 4.40 36.32
C HIS A 17 1.54 3.29 37.14
N THR A 18 2.87 3.39 37.30
CA THR A 18 3.68 2.41 38.03
C THR A 18 3.52 2.49 39.54
N GLU A 19 3.07 3.64 40.09
CA GLU A 19 2.81 3.82 41.53
C GLU A 19 1.85 2.77 42.10
N GLN A 20 0.87 2.33 41.30
CA GLN A 20 -0.16 1.39 41.70
C GLN A 20 -0.13 0.10 40.87
N LYS A 21 1.04 -0.26 40.32
CA LYS A 21 1.22 -1.53 39.63
C LYS A 21 0.77 -2.70 40.53
N ASP A 22 0.00 -3.63 39.96
CA ASP A 22 -0.58 -4.78 40.66
C ASP A 22 -1.57 -4.45 41.81
N ALA A 23 -1.93 -3.17 42.01
CA ALA A 23 -2.82 -2.75 43.10
C ALA A 23 -4.29 -2.53 42.67
N TYR A 24 -4.60 -2.65 41.38
CA TYR A 24 -5.93 -2.42 40.83
C TYR A 24 -6.42 -3.54 39.91
N ALA A 25 -7.75 -3.66 39.81
CA ALA A 25 -8.42 -4.36 38.73
C ALA A 25 -8.80 -3.40 37.61
N ILE A 26 -8.83 -3.87 36.37
CA ILE A 26 -9.20 -3.07 35.21
C ILE A 26 -10.42 -3.67 34.48
N LEU A 27 -11.39 -2.84 34.11
CA LEU A 27 -12.58 -3.28 33.38
C LEU A 27 -12.37 -3.17 31.86
N SER A 28 -12.57 -4.27 31.16
CA SER A 28 -12.72 -4.32 29.71
C SER A 28 -14.17 -4.65 29.35
N HIS A 29 -14.81 -3.83 28.51
CA HIS A 29 -16.23 -3.98 28.23
C HIS A 29 -16.66 -3.32 26.91
N THR A 30 -17.86 -3.65 26.44
CA THR A 30 -18.48 -2.94 25.31
C THR A 30 -19.29 -1.75 25.81
N TRP A 31 -19.04 -0.57 25.25
CA TRP A 31 -19.77 0.65 25.58
C TRP A 31 -21.21 0.59 25.06
N VAL A 32 -22.12 1.14 25.86
CA VAL A 32 -23.50 1.39 25.46
C VAL A 32 -23.66 2.89 25.24
N ASP A 33 -24.07 3.28 24.03
CA ASP A 33 -24.14 4.69 23.65
C ASP A 33 -25.01 5.50 24.63
N LYS A 34 -24.48 6.63 25.10
CA LYS A 34 -25.08 7.57 26.08
C LYS A 34 -25.41 7.00 27.46
N GLU A 35 -25.10 5.74 27.72
CA GLU A 35 -25.42 5.03 28.96
C GLU A 35 -24.18 4.76 29.83
N GLU A 36 -22.99 5.13 29.37
CA GLU A 36 -21.77 5.11 30.19
C GLU A 36 -21.70 6.35 31.10
N VAL A 37 -21.10 6.17 32.28
CA VAL A 37 -20.82 7.24 33.23
C VAL A 37 -19.49 7.87 32.88
N THR A 38 -19.46 9.18 32.65
CA THR A 38 -18.23 9.93 32.36
C THR A 38 -17.47 10.29 33.65
N TYR A 39 -16.22 10.76 33.50
CA TYR A 39 -15.43 11.29 34.62
C TYR A 39 -16.17 12.37 35.42
N GLU A 40 -16.80 13.33 34.74
CA GLU A 40 -17.57 14.40 35.40
C GLU A 40 -18.86 13.90 36.06
N GLU A 41 -19.55 12.96 35.43
CA GLU A 41 -20.77 12.38 36.01
C GLU A 41 -20.46 11.52 37.23
N PHE A 42 -19.32 10.82 37.24
CA PHE A 42 -18.91 9.99 38.37
C PHE A 42 -18.75 10.79 39.67
N LYS A 43 -18.35 12.07 39.56
CA LYS A 43 -18.25 12.99 40.72
C LYS A 43 -19.62 13.32 41.34
N ASN A 44 -20.72 13.08 40.62
CA ASN A 44 -22.08 13.25 41.11
C ASN A 44 -22.82 11.91 41.14
N GLU A 45 -22.79 11.26 42.30
CA GLU A 45 -23.33 9.91 42.48
C GLU A 45 -24.82 9.78 42.07
N GLU A 46 -25.64 10.81 42.30
CA GLU A 46 -27.06 10.78 41.96
C GLU A 46 -27.31 10.75 40.44
N SER A 47 -26.48 11.44 39.67
CA SER A 47 -26.59 11.44 38.20
C SER A 47 -26.01 10.15 37.63
N ALA A 48 -24.87 9.68 38.16
CA ALA A 48 -24.19 8.47 37.74
C ALA A 48 -25.08 7.22 37.90
N LYS A 49 -25.73 7.06 39.07
CA LYS A 49 -26.60 5.91 39.38
C LYS A 49 -27.77 5.70 38.40
N LYS A 50 -28.17 6.73 37.67
CA LYS A 50 -29.27 6.66 36.69
C LYS A 50 -28.87 5.95 35.39
N LYS A 51 -27.57 5.81 35.14
CA LYS A 51 -27.03 5.24 33.90
C LYS A 51 -26.71 3.76 34.04
N LYS A 52 -26.87 2.99 32.96
CA LYS A 52 -26.55 1.55 32.98
C LYS A 52 -25.06 1.26 33.23
N GLY A 53 -24.17 2.17 32.82
CA GLY A 53 -22.72 2.07 33.08
C GLY A 53 -22.37 2.02 34.57
N TRP A 54 -23.20 2.59 35.44
CA TRP A 54 -22.99 2.55 36.89
C TRP A 54 -22.93 1.12 37.44
N THR A 55 -23.78 0.23 36.93
CA THR A 55 -23.78 -1.17 37.33
C THR A 55 -22.46 -1.85 36.97
N LYS A 56 -21.85 -1.48 35.84
CA LYS A 56 -20.55 -2.02 35.44
C LYS A 56 -19.44 -1.56 36.39
N ILE A 57 -19.44 -0.26 36.72
CA ILE A 57 -18.44 0.34 37.61
C ILE A 57 -18.56 -0.24 39.02
N SER A 58 -19.77 -0.21 39.60
CA SER A 58 -20.01 -0.72 40.95
C SER A 58 -19.70 -2.22 41.10
N SER A 59 -20.03 -3.04 40.09
CA SER A 59 -19.67 -4.47 40.08
C SER A 59 -18.15 -4.66 40.00
N THR A 60 -17.45 -3.89 39.17
CA THR A 60 -15.99 -3.91 39.06
C THR A 60 -15.33 -3.58 40.39
N VAL A 61 -15.78 -2.50 41.06
CA VAL A 61 -15.28 -2.09 42.38
C VAL A 61 -15.56 -3.17 43.43
N GLN A 62 -16.76 -3.73 43.46
CA GLN A 62 -17.11 -4.79 44.40
C GLN A 62 -16.24 -6.03 44.22
N MET A 63 -15.96 -6.42 42.97
CA MET A 63 -15.09 -7.54 42.65
C MET A 63 -13.62 -7.26 43.00
N ALA A 64 -13.13 -6.07 42.69
CA ALA A 64 -11.79 -5.64 43.08
C ALA A 64 -11.61 -5.73 44.61
N ARG A 65 -12.56 -5.15 45.37
CA ARG A 65 -12.57 -5.20 46.84
C ARG A 65 -12.59 -6.63 47.37
N LYS A 66 -13.46 -7.49 46.80
CA LYS A 66 -13.56 -8.91 47.19
C LYS A 66 -12.25 -9.67 46.96
N ASN A 67 -11.51 -9.31 45.93
CA ASN A 67 -10.21 -9.90 45.60
C ASN A 67 -9.03 -9.20 46.29
N GLY A 68 -9.30 -8.31 47.25
CA GLY A 68 -8.27 -7.63 48.06
C GLY A 68 -7.51 -6.54 47.32
N LEU A 69 -8.05 -6.03 46.21
CA LEU A 69 -7.45 -4.94 45.46
C LEU A 69 -7.99 -3.61 45.97
N LYS A 70 -7.09 -2.65 46.22
CA LYS A 70 -7.41 -1.33 46.77
C LYS A 70 -8.07 -0.41 45.74
N TYR A 71 -7.88 -0.71 44.46
CA TYR A 71 -8.26 0.18 43.37
C TYR A 71 -8.97 -0.56 42.23
N ALA A 72 -9.77 0.18 41.47
CA ALA A 72 -10.36 -0.25 40.21
C ALA A 72 -10.18 0.82 39.14
N TRP A 73 -10.06 0.40 37.88
CA TRP A 73 -9.98 1.30 36.74
C TRP A 73 -11.06 0.98 35.71
N VAL A 74 -11.74 2.02 35.25
CA VAL A 74 -12.76 1.96 34.20
C VAL A 74 -12.57 3.17 33.27
N ASP A 75 -12.30 2.93 31.99
CA ASP A 75 -11.91 3.94 31.00
C ASP A 75 -12.93 5.08 30.83
N THR A 76 -14.21 4.81 31.08
CA THR A 76 -15.29 5.79 30.91
C THR A 76 -15.29 6.86 31.98
N CYS A 77 -14.91 6.53 33.21
CA CYS A 77 -14.88 7.46 34.34
C CYS A 77 -13.49 7.71 34.95
N CYS A 78 -12.45 6.95 34.58
CA CYS A 78 -11.07 7.15 35.05
C CYS A 78 -10.19 7.95 34.06
N ILE A 79 -10.78 8.41 32.96
CA ILE A 79 -10.13 9.29 31.98
C ILE A 79 -10.98 10.54 31.85
N ASP A 80 -10.42 11.71 32.13
CA ASP A 80 -11.04 12.98 31.79
C ASP A 80 -10.94 13.23 30.29
N LYS A 81 -11.99 12.84 29.57
CA LYS A 81 -12.10 13.03 28.11
C LYS A 81 -12.30 14.51 27.72
N SER A 82 -12.53 15.41 28.69
CA SER A 82 -12.61 16.86 28.43
C SER A 82 -11.23 17.50 28.34
N SER A 83 -10.23 16.91 28.98
CA SER A 83 -8.82 17.30 28.90
C SER A 83 -8.14 16.57 27.74
N SER A 84 -7.80 17.30 26.67
CA SER A 84 -7.12 16.71 25.50
C SER A 84 -5.73 16.17 25.84
N ALA A 85 -5.03 16.81 26.78
CA ALA A 85 -3.74 16.36 27.27
C ALA A 85 -3.86 15.01 28.01
N GLU A 86 -4.82 14.90 28.93
CA GLU A 86 -5.07 13.67 29.68
C GLU A 86 -5.56 12.54 28.77
N LEU A 87 -6.50 12.83 27.85
CA LEU A 87 -6.97 11.84 26.89
C LEU A 87 -5.82 11.32 26.02
N SER A 88 -4.93 12.20 25.57
CA SER A 88 -3.75 11.82 24.79
C SER A 88 -2.78 10.96 25.59
N GLU A 89 -2.49 11.34 26.84
CA GLU A 89 -1.63 10.56 27.73
C GLU A 89 -2.23 9.18 28.03
N ALA A 90 -3.52 9.12 28.37
CA ALA A 90 -4.22 7.89 28.71
C ALA A 90 -4.27 6.90 27.54
N ILE A 91 -4.56 7.37 26.32
CA ILE A 91 -4.58 6.50 25.14
C ILE A 91 -3.17 5.99 24.79
N ASN A 92 -2.15 6.83 24.88
CA ASN A 92 -0.76 6.43 24.64
C ASN A 92 -0.22 5.46 25.72
N SER A 93 -0.83 5.46 26.91
CA SER A 93 -0.44 4.62 28.05
C SER A 93 -1.40 3.45 28.31
N MET A 94 -2.47 3.32 27.51
CA MET A 94 -3.56 2.39 27.79
C MET A 94 -3.06 0.95 27.86
N PHE A 95 -2.15 0.56 26.96
CA PHE A 95 -1.57 -0.77 26.96
C PHE A 95 -0.86 -1.07 28.29
N GLN A 96 -0.06 -0.14 28.80
CA GLN A 96 0.62 -0.26 30.08
C GLN A 96 -0.38 -0.31 31.24
N TYR A 97 -1.49 0.44 31.18
CA TYR A 97 -2.54 0.38 32.20
C TYR A 97 -3.20 -1.01 32.27
N TYR A 98 -3.35 -1.71 31.15
CA TYR A 98 -3.83 -3.10 31.15
C TYR A 98 -2.75 -4.10 31.57
N GLU A 99 -1.50 -3.87 31.20
CA GLU A 99 -0.37 -4.72 31.58
C GLU A 99 -0.07 -4.69 33.09
N ASP A 100 -0.12 -3.50 33.69
CA ASP A 100 0.17 -3.26 35.11
C ASP A 100 -0.99 -3.61 36.04
N ALA A 101 -2.21 -3.74 35.51
CA ALA A 101 -3.35 -4.21 36.29
C ALA A 101 -3.10 -5.64 36.81
N ARG A 102 -3.60 -5.94 38.02
CA ARG A 102 -3.49 -7.28 38.61
C ARG A 102 -4.37 -8.30 37.89
N VAL A 103 -5.53 -7.85 37.43
CA VAL A 103 -6.53 -8.64 36.71
C VAL A 103 -7.37 -7.72 35.83
N CYS A 104 -7.67 -8.17 34.62
CA CYS A 104 -8.66 -7.58 33.73
C CYS A 104 -9.97 -8.35 33.83
N TYR A 105 -11.03 -7.68 34.26
CA TYR A 105 -12.38 -8.23 34.22
C TYR A 105 -13.01 -7.89 32.87
N VAL A 106 -13.38 -8.90 32.10
CA VAL A 106 -14.10 -8.75 30.82
C VAL A 106 -15.58 -8.99 31.05
N TYR A 107 -16.39 -7.93 30.89
CA TYR A 107 -17.83 -8.02 31.00
C TYR A 107 -18.50 -8.21 29.64
N LEU A 108 -19.10 -9.39 29.42
CA LEU A 108 -19.78 -9.77 28.19
C LEU A 108 -21.29 -9.56 28.33
N SER A 109 -21.76 -8.35 28.01
CA SER A 109 -23.17 -7.96 28.18
C SER A 109 -24.17 -8.76 27.35
N ASP A 110 -23.71 -9.38 26.26
CA ASP A 110 -24.50 -10.17 25.31
C ASP A 110 -24.35 -11.69 25.51
N LEU A 111 -23.53 -12.11 26.48
CA LEU A 111 -23.45 -13.52 26.88
C LEU A 111 -24.56 -13.85 27.88
N GLN A 112 -25.39 -14.84 27.54
CA GLN A 112 -26.47 -15.28 28.43
C GLN A 112 -25.93 -15.76 29.78
N LYS A 113 -26.72 -15.54 30.83
CA LYS A 113 -26.37 -15.94 32.20
C LYS A 113 -26.16 -17.45 32.25
N VAL A 114 -24.98 -17.90 32.68
CA VAL A 114 -24.61 -19.32 32.81
C VAL A 114 -25.65 -20.08 33.64
N ARG A 115 -26.20 -19.44 34.68
CA ARG A 115 -27.24 -20.03 35.56
C ARG A 115 -28.57 -20.32 34.88
N ASN A 116 -28.86 -19.68 33.74
CA ASN A 116 -30.12 -19.83 33.00
C ASN A 116 -30.03 -20.84 31.85
N MET A 117 -28.85 -21.41 31.59
CA MET A 117 -28.67 -22.46 30.59
C MET A 117 -29.30 -23.77 31.11
N LYS A 118 -30.51 -24.11 30.62
CA LYS A 118 -31.21 -25.37 30.96
C LYS A 118 -30.91 -26.44 29.90
N GLY A 119 -30.29 -27.54 30.33
CA GLY A 119 -30.05 -28.74 29.51
C GLY A 119 -28.55 -29.05 29.33
N PRO A 120 -28.19 -30.27 28.85
CA PRO A 120 -26.82 -30.61 28.53
C PRO A 120 -26.40 -29.90 27.24
N GLU A 121 -26.12 -28.59 27.31
CA GLU A 121 -25.41 -27.94 26.22
C GLU A 121 -24.03 -28.57 26.10
N THR A 122 -23.76 -29.15 24.93
CA THR A 122 -22.42 -29.66 24.61
C THR A 122 -21.39 -28.53 24.80
N ALA A 123 -20.17 -28.86 25.25
CA ALA A 123 -19.08 -27.89 25.40
C ALA A 123 -18.86 -27.04 24.13
N LYS A 124 -19.18 -27.62 22.96
CA LYS A 124 -19.14 -26.97 21.64
C LYS A 124 -20.15 -25.81 21.48
N SER A 125 -21.37 -25.94 22.02
CA SER A 125 -22.39 -24.85 21.99
C SER A 125 -21.94 -23.66 22.82
N ARG A 126 -21.42 -23.91 24.04
CA ARG A 126 -20.94 -22.87 24.95
C ARG A 126 -19.78 -22.06 24.34
N SER A 127 -18.81 -22.76 23.74
CA SER A 127 -17.69 -22.11 23.05
C SER A 127 -18.14 -21.25 21.87
N ALA A 128 -19.21 -21.64 21.17
CA ALA A 128 -19.71 -20.91 20.01
C ALA A 128 -20.42 -19.60 20.40
N SER A 129 -21.19 -19.58 21.49
CA SER A 129 -21.83 -18.35 21.99
C SER A 129 -20.80 -17.34 22.52
N PHE A 130 -19.78 -17.82 23.22
CA PHE A 130 -18.67 -16.99 23.69
C PHE A 130 -17.91 -16.32 22.54
N ALA A 131 -17.52 -17.09 21.51
CA ALA A 131 -16.78 -16.56 20.36
C ALA A 131 -17.59 -15.53 19.53
N LYS A 132 -18.92 -15.49 19.68
CA LYS A 132 -19.81 -14.55 19.00
C LYS A 132 -20.06 -13.26 19.78
N CYS A 133 -19.55 -13.15 21.01
CA CYS A 133 -19.73 -11.94 21.80
C CYS A 133 -19.16 -10.71 21.08
N LEU A 134 -19.92 -9.61 21.11
CA LEU A 134 -19.57 -8.35 20.47
C LEU A 134 -18.21 -7.82 20.95
N TRP A 135 -17.80 -8.15 22.17
CA TRP A 135 -16.50 -7.80 22.72
C TRP A 135 -15.33 -8.19 21.81
N PHE A 136 -15.35 -9.36 21.16
CA PHE A 136 -14.29 -9.80 20.24
C PHE A 136 -14.22 -8.97 18.94
N THR A 137 -15.27 -8.23 18.64
CA THR A 137 -15.37 -7.41 17.42
C THR A 137 -15.04 -5.94 17.64
N ARG A 138 -14.76 -5.49 18.87
CA ARG A 138 -14.44 -4.08 19.15
C ARG A 138 -12.94 -3.82 18.96
N GLY A 139 -12.56 -2.67 18.41
CA GLY A 139 -11.14 -2.33 18.19
C GLY A 139 -10.33 -2.29 19.48
N TRP A 140 -10.75 -1.46 20.45
CA TRP A 140 -10.03 -1.23 21.71
C TRP A 140 -9.78 -2.51 22.52
N THR A 141 -10.74 -3.44 22.56
CA THR A 141 -10.61 -4.70 23.33
C THR A 141 -9.48 -5.61 22.85
N LEU A 142 -8.88 -5.32 21.68
CA LEU A 142 -7.72 -6.07 21.18
C LEU A 142 -6.51 -5.86 22.08
N GLN A 143 -6.14 -4.60 22.31
CA GLN A 143 -4.99 -4.31 23.15
C GLN A 143 -5.28 -4.63 24.62
N GLU A 144 -6.53 -4.52 25.06
CA GLU A 144 -6.95 -4.89 26.41
C GLU A 144 -6.68 -6.37 26.68
N LEU A 145 -7.05 -7.24 25.72
CA LEU A 145 -6.76 -8.68 25.76
C LEU A 145 -5.26 -8.96 25.70
N VAL A 146 -4.57 -8.33 24.75
CA VAL A 146 -3.17 -8.61 24.44
C VAL A 146 -2.21 -8.07 25.49
N ALA A 147 -2.55 -6.99 26.19
CA ALA A 147 -1.73 -6.38 27.24
C ALA A 147 -1.88 -7.11 28.58
N SER A 148 -3.12 -7.45 28.97
CA SER A 148 -3.43 -8.01 30.29
C SER A 148 -2.71 -9.32 30.58
N ARG A 149 -2.18 -9.48 31.80
CA ARG A 149 -1.52 -10.72 32.26
C ARG A 149 -2.54 -11.79 32.67
N ALA A 150 -3.55 -11.39 33.44
CA ALA A 150 -4.66 -12.23 33.86
C ALA A 150 -5.98 -11.62 33.35
N VAL A 151 -6.79 -12.43 32.67
CA VAL A 151 -8.09 -12.01 32.14
C VAL A 151 -9.16 -12.97 32.64
N GLU A 152 -10.21 -12.44 33.25
CA GLU A 152 -11.36 -13.19 33.73
C GLU A 152 -12.63 -12.71 33.01
N PHE A 153 -13.35 -13.64 32.39
CA PHE A 153 -14.56 -13.37 31.62
C PHE A 153 -15.81 -13.57 32.47
N TYR A 154 -16.75 -12.63 32.37
CA TYR A 154 -18.00 -12.61 33.11
C TYR A 154 -19.18 -12.45 32.15
N ASP A 155 -20.25 -13.18 32.41
CA ASP A 155 -21.50 -13.07 31.63
C ASP A 155 -22.32 -11.81 31.97
N SER A 156 -23.46 -11.63 31.29
CA SER A 156 -24.40 -10.51 31.54
C SER A 156 -25.00 -10.44 32.95
N GLY A 157 -24.78 -11.46 33.78
CA GLY A 157 -25.16 -11.51 35.19
C GLY A 157 -23.98 -11.41 36.15
N TRP A 158 -22.78 -11.04 35.68
CA TRP A 158 -21.54 -11.02 36.45
C TRP A 158 -21.18 -12.38 37.07
N ASN A 159 -21.58 -13.49 36.44
CA ASN A 159 -21.10 -14.81 36.83
C ASN A 159 -19.80 -15.11 36.09
N HIS A 160 -18.81 -15.61 36.82
CA HIS A 160 -17.53 -16.02 36.25
C HIS A 160 -17.73 -17.13 35.22
N TYR A 161 -17.24 -16.90 34.00
CA TYR A 161 -17.34 -17.81 32.87
C TYR A 161 -16.05 -18.61 32.65
N GLY A 162 -14.88 -17.96 32.81
CA GLY A 162 -13.57 -18.58 32.65
C GLY A 162 -12.44 -17.56 32.54
N THR A 163 -11.20 -18.03 32.40
CA THR A 163 -10.00 -17.20 32.27
C THR A 163 -9.44 -17.25 30.84
N ASN A 164 -8.48 -16.37 30.51
CA ASN A 164 -7.69 -16.47 29.28
C ASN A 164 -7.00 -17.83 29.13
N GLU A 165 -6.61 -18.47 30.23
CA GLU A 165 -6.00 -19.80 30.22
C GLU A 165 -7.01 -20.90 29.95
N SER A 166 -8.17 -20.87 30.63
CA SER A 166 -9.19 -21.93 30.46
C SER A 166 -9.95 -21.85 29.14
N LEU A 167 -9.94 -20.69 28.49
CA LEU A 167 -10.68 -20.40 27.25
C LEU A 167 -9.75 -20.16 26.05
N GLU A 168 -8.47 -20.52 26.17
CA GLU A 168 -7.43 -20.25 25.19
C GLU A 168 -7.83 -20.62 23.76
N ASP A 169 -8.30 -21.85 23.53
CA ASP A 169 -8.68 -22.32 22.19
C ASP A 169 -9.84 -21.51 21.61
N ALA A 170 -10.80 -21.13 22.44
CA ALA A 170 -11.96 -20.34 22.03
C ALA A 170 -11.54 -18.89 21.71
N ILE A 171 -10.66 -18.29 22.53
CA ILE A 171 -10.13 -16.94 22.32
C ILE A 171 -9.26 -16.91 21.06
N SER A 172 -8.35 -17.88 20.90
CA SER A 172 -7.47 -17.97 19.74
C SER A 172 -8.27 -18.14 18.46
N SER A 173 -9.29 -19.00 18.47
CA SER A 173 -10.20 -19.19 17.33
C SER A 173 -11.02 -17.94 17.01
N ALA A 174 -11.46 -17.17 18.01
CA ALA A 174 -12.27 -15.97 17.82
C ALA A 174 -11.44 -14.75 17.33
N THR A 175 -10.14 -14.71 17.66
CA THR A 175 -9.30 -13.52 17.46
C THR A 175 -8.16 -13.71 16.47
N ASN A 176 -7.85 -14.95 16.08
CA ASN A 176 -6.64 -15.35 15.36
C ASN A 176 -5.33 -15.01 16.09
N ILE A 177 -5.38 -14.74 17.40
CA ILE A 177 -4.19 -14.49 18.21
C ILE A 177 -3.61 -15.85 18.64
N PRO A 178 -2.31 -16.11 18.39
CA PRO A 178 -1.69 -17.38 18.79
C PRO A 178 -1.70 -17.57 20.31
N SER A 179 -1.96 -18.80 20.74
CA SER A 179 -1.82 -19.29 22.12
C SER A 179 -0.57 -18.79 22.87
N GLY A 180 0.59 -18.80 22.20
CA GLY A 180 1.85 -18.35 22.78
C GLY A 180 1.85 -16.87 23.18
N VAL A 181 1.16 -16.02 22.40
CA VAL A 181 0.98 -14.60 22.70
C VAL A 181 0.01 -14.41 23.88
N LEU A 182 -1.13 -15.11 23.86
CA LEU A 182 -2.13 -15.05 24.94
C LEU A 182 -1.56 -15.48 26.31
N LYS A 183 -0.64 -16.47 26.30
CA LYS A 183 0.08 -16.97 27.48
C LYS A 183 1.34 -16.18 27.84
N LYS A 184 1.65 -15.09 27.13
CA LYS A 184 2.88 -14.29 27.30
C LYS A 184 4.18 -15.10 27.14
N LYS A 185 4.14 -16.23 26.44
CA LYS A 185 5.32 -17.06 26.13
C LYS A 185 6.04 -16.58 24.87
N THR A 186 5.33 -15.93 23.97
CA THR A 186 5.86 -15.34 22.75
C THR A 186 5.90 -13.82 22.89
N PRO A 187 7.08 -13.18 22.85
CA PRO A 187 7.19 -11.73 22.87
C PRO A 187 6.48 -11.11 21.66
N LEU A 188 5.66 -10.07 21.86
CA LEU A 188 4.89 -9.44 20.78
C LEU A 188 5.77 -8.93 19.62
N GLN A 189 6.95 -8.40 19.93
CA GLN A 189 7.88 -7.88 18.93
C GLN A 189 8.49 -8.98 18.03
N SER A 190 8.46 -10.25 18.47
CA SER A 190 8.91 -11.39 17.64
C SER A 190 7.86 -11.84 16.62
N VAL A 191 6.61 -11.38 16.77
CA VAL A 191 5.52 -11.70 15.85
C VAL A 191 5.55 -10.72 14.67
N PRO A 192 5.51 -11.22 13.41
CA PRO A 192 5.50 -10.36 12.23
C PRO A 192 4.42 -9.27 12.29
N VAL A 193 4.75 -8.09 11.80
CA VAL A 193 3.85 -6.92 11.75
C VAL A 193 2.54 -7.27 11.05
N ALA A 194 2.58 -8.03 9.94
CA ALA A 194 1.37 -8.45 9.23
C ALA A 194 0.41 -9.26 10.10
N CYS A 195 0.95 -10.18 10.90
CA CYS A 195 0.15 -11.00 11.81
C CYS A 195 -0.50 -10.14 12.89
N ARG A 196 0.26 -9.22 13.49
CA ARG A 196 -0.28 -8.27 14.48
C ARG A 196 -1.37 -7.38 13.88
N MET A 197 -1.21 -6.90 12.65
CA MET A 197 -2.24 -6.14 11.91
C MET A 197 -3.50 -6.98 11.69
N SER A 198 -3.35 -8.27 11.38
CA SER A 198 -4.48 -9.17 11.11
C SER A 198 -5.43 -9.33 12.30
N TRP A 199 -4.94 -9.18 13.54
CA TRP A 199 -5.77 -9.28 14.75
C TRP A 199 -6.82 -8.16 14.87
N ALA A 200 -6.62 -7.05 14.15
CA ALA A 200 -7.56 -5.93 14.05
C ALA A 200 -8.46 -5.99 12.81
N ALA A 201 -8.22 -6.91 11.87
CA ALA A 201 -8.86 -6.91 10.55
C ALA A 201 -10.39 -6.98 10.60
N ASN A 202 -10.94 -7.82 11.48
CA ASN A 202 -12.38 -8.03 11.63
C ASN A 202 -13.00 -7.21 12.78
N ARG A 203 -12.27 -6.23 13.31
CA ARG A 203 -12.72 -5.38 14.41
C ARG A 203 -13.31 -4.07 13.90
N THR A 204 -14.28 -3.56 14.65
CA THR A 204 -15.04 -2.35 14.35
C THR A 204 -14.79 -1.31 15.44
N THR A 205 -14.67 -0.05 15.01
CA THR A 205 -14.51 1.11 15.87
C THR A 205 -15.62 2.13 15.62
N THR A 206 -15.93 2.95 16.62
CA THR A 206 -16.94 4.02 16.48
C THR A 206 -16.36 5.22 15.74
N LYS A 207 -15.13 5.62 16.08
CA LYS A 207 -14.34 6.60 15.32
C LYS A 207 -13.44 5.90 14.33
N THR A 208 -13.26 6.47 13.15
CA THR A 208 -12.43 5.87 12.09
C THR A 208 -10.97 5.79 12.53
N GLU A 209 -10.48 6.82 13.22
CA GLU A 209 -9.10 6.93 13.69
C GLU A 209 -8.74 5.88 14.75
N ASP A 210 -9.72 5.45 15.54
CA ASP A 210 -9.51 4.40 16.55
C ASP A 210 -9.09 3.06 15.94
N ARG A 211 -9.28 2.84 14.63
CA ARG A 211 -8.69 1.68 13.92
C ARG A 211 -7.18 1.65 14.04
N ALA A 212 -6.56 2.83 14.12
CA ALA A 212 -5.13 2.99 14.35
C ALA A 212 -4.82 3.07 15.85
N TYR A 213 -5.55 3.94 16.59
CA TYR A 213 -5.22 4.22 17.98
C TYR A 213 -5.38 3.03 18.92
N SER A 214 -6.32 2.12 18.63
CA SER A 214 -6.49 0.88 19.41
C SER A 214 -5.34 -0.12 19.26
N MET A 215 -4.38 0.12 18.37
CA MET A 215 -3.22 -0.75 18.13
C MET A 215 -1.90 -0.15 18.58
N LEU A 216 -1.88 1.07 19.13
CA LEU A 216 -0.63 1.75 19.52
C LEU A 216 0.23 0.89 20.43
N GLY A 217 -0.36 0.29 21.46
CA GLY A 217 0.35 -0.58 22.38
C GLY A 217 0.85 -1.90 21.76
N ILE A 218 0.10 -2.46 20.80
CA ILE A 218 0.48 -3.71 20.10
C ILE A 218 1.79 -3.52 19.32
N PHE A 219 2.00 -2.30 18.79
CA PHE A 219 3.19 -1.91 18.05
C PHE A 219 4.20 -1.11 18.87
N ASN A 220 3.91 -0.82 20.15
CA ASN A 220 4.71 0.03 21.01
C ASN A 220 5.00 1.41 20.40
N ILE A 221 3.95 2.07 19.90
CA ILE A 221 4.02 3.37 19.24
C ILE A 221 3.36 4.43 20.10
N ASN A 222 4.01 5.59 20.17
CA ASN A 222 3.40 6.81 20.65
C ASN A 222 3.27 7.81 19.50
N MET A 223 2.08 8.38 19.34
CA MET A 223 1.83 9.38 18.30
C MET A 223 0.68 10.32 18.71
N PRO A 224 0.66 11.57 18.20
CA PRO A 224 -0.43 12.51 18.46
C PRO A 224 -1.79 12.01 17.97
N LEU A 225 -2.82 12.18 18.80
CA LEU A 225 -4.20 11.84 18.47
C LEU A 225 -4.90 13.01 17.77
N LEU A 226 -5.13 12.87 16.47
CA LEU A 226 -5.78 13.87 15.64
C LEU A 226 -7.16 13.36 15.18
N TYR A 227 -8.15 13.40 16.06
CA TYR A 227 -9.53 13.09 15.68
C TYR A 227 -10.05 14.06 14.62
N GLY A 228 -10.57 13.52 13.51
CA GLY A 228 -10.97 14.27 12.31
C GLY A 228 -10.06 14.02 11.09
N GLU A 229 -8.93 13.32 11.25
CA GLU A 229 -8.05 12.97 10.14
C GLU A 229 -8.51 11.75 9.32
N GLY A 230 -9.49 10.99 9.83
CA GLY A 230 -10.07 9.82 9.17
C GLY A 230 -9.07 8.69 8.94
N ASP A 231 -9.07 8.11 7.75
CA ASP A 231 -8.20 6.97 7.40
C ASP A 231 -6.70 7.30 7.43
N LYS A 232 -6.34 8.59 7.47
CA LYS A 232 -4.94 9.04 7.58
C LYS A 232 -4.29 8.57 8.89
N ALA A 233 -5.06 8.35 9.95
CA ALA A 233 -4.55 7.85 11.22
C ALA A 233 -3.86 6.48 11.05
N PHE A 234 -4.44 5.58 10.24
CA PHE A 234 -3.87 4.24 10.01
C PHE A 234 -2.63 4.28 9.11
N ILE A 235 -2.56 5.25 8.20
CA ILE A 235 -1.34 5.53 7.44
C ILE A 235 -0.24 5.99 8.37
N ARG A 236 -0.51 6.98 9.23
CA ARG A 236 0.47 7.50 10.19
C ARG A 236 0.96 6.41 11.14
N LEU A 237 0.09 5.51 11.59
CA LEU A 237 0.51 4.35 12.36
C LEU A 237 1.55 3.51 11.60
N GLN A 238 1.28 3.17 10.33
CA GLN A 238 2.25 2.42 9.51
C GLN A 238 3.53 3.23 9.28
N GLU A 239 3.47 4.55 9.17
CA GLU A 239 4.66 5.40 9.10
C GLU A 239 5.49 5.33 10.40
N GLU A 240 4.86 5.33 11.57
CA GLU A 240 5.58 5.14 12.83
C GLU A 240 6.16 3.73 12.95
N ILE A 241 5.43 2.68 12.54
CA ILE A 241 5.96 1.30 12.48
C ILE A 241 7.20 1.25 11.58
N CYS A 242 7.11 1.86 10.39
CA CYS A 242 8.20 1.94 9.43
C CYS A 242 9.49 2.54 10.02
N ARG A 243 9.39 3.42 11.02
CA ARG A 243 10.56 4.04 11.67
C ARG A 243 11.22 3.15 12.73
N GLN A 244 10.52 2.12 13.22
CA GLN A 244 10.96 1.30 14.34
C GLN A 244 11.36 -0.13 13.97
N THR A 245 11.00 -0.61 12.77
CA THR A 245 11.29 -1.98 12.33
C THR A 245 11.62 -2.09 10.85
N ALA A 246 12.46 -3.06 10.49
CA ALA A 246 12.77 -3.47 9.13
C ALA A 246 11.90 -4.65 8.63
N ASP A 247 10.86 -5.03 9.40
CA ASP A 247 9.97 -6.14 9.07
C ASP A 247 9.13 -5.86 7.81
N LEU A 248 9.55 -6.47 6.70
CA LEU A 248 8.91 -6.33 5.39
C LEU A 248 7.50 -6.94 5.32
N SER A 249 7.09 -7.75 6.32
CA SER A 249 5.71 -8.24 6.40
C SER A 249 4.69 -7.10 6.52
N LEU A 250 5.10 -5.91 6.97
CA LEU A 250 4.27 -4.70 6.94
C LEU A 250 3.65 -4.43 5.55
N PHE A 251 4.32 -4.84 4.47
CA PHE A 251 3.86 -4.63 3.10
C PHE A 251 3.06 -5.83 2.52
N ALA A 252 2.83 -6.88 3.32
CA ALA A 252 2.16 -8.12 2.93
C ALA A 252 0.62 -8.07 3.05
N TRP A 253 -0.01 -6.98 2.62
CA TRP A 253 -1.47 -6.81 2.63
C TRP A 253 -2.09 -7.10 1.26
N LYS A 254 -3.42 -7.28 1.16
CA LYS A 254 -4.15 -7.48 -0.10
C LYS A 254 -5.27 -6.44 -0.27
N ALA A 255 -5.38 -5.84 -1.45
CA ALA A 255 -6.48 -4.96 -1.80
C ALA A 255 -7.78 -5.75 -1.95
N GLU A 256 -8.91 -5.11 -1.63
CA GLU A 256 -10.23 -5.69 -1.90
C GLU A 256 -10.48 -5.71 -3.41
N ARG A 257 -10.91 -6.88 -3.90
CA ARG A 257 -11.20 -7.10 -5.32
C ARG A 257 -12.65 -6.75 -5.60
N LEU A 258 -12.89 -5.90 -6.60
CA LEU A 258 -14.22 -5.84 -7.22
C LEU A 258 -14.44 -7.14 -8.01
N TYR A 259 -15.54 -7.84 -7.74
CA TYR A 259 -15.96 -8.95 -8.60
C TYR A 259 -16.10 -8.44 -10.05
N TRP A 260 -15.81 -9.33 -11.01
CA TRP A 260 -15.74 -9.05 -12.45
C TRP A 260 -16.78 -8.02 -12.95
N GLY A 261 -16.29 -6.94 -13.55
CA GLY A 261 -17.14 -5.94 -14.22
C GLY A 261 -17.45 -4.66 -13.44
N GLY A 262 -16.94 -4.50 -12.21
CA GLY A 262 -17.05 -3.23 -11.47
C GLY A 262 -18.47 -2.88 -10.99
N LEU A 263 -19.42 -3.83 -11.04
CA LEU A 263 -20.75 -3.63 -10.46
C LEU A 263 -20.72 -3.85 -8.94
N ILE A 264 -21.15 -2.82 -8.20
CA ILE A 264 -21.56 -2.93 -6.81
C ILE A 264 -22.91 -3.67 -6.80
N ILE A 265 -23.04 -4.73 -6.00
CA ILE A 265 -24.32 -5.45 -5.85
C ILE A 265 -25.32 -4.49 -5.19
N PRO A 266 -26.49 -4.22 -5.81
CA PRO A 266 -27.52 -3.40 -5.19
C PRO A 266 -28.00 -4.06 -3.89
N GLY A 267 -27.70 -3.46 -2.74
CA GLY A 267 -28.06 -3.96 -1.41
C GLY A 267 -26.94 -3.88 -0.38
N ASP A 268 -25.68 -3.84 -0.82
CA ASP A 268 -24.54 -3.60 0.07
C ASP A 268 -24.34 -2.10 0.32
N LYS A 269 -23.94 -1.75 1.55
CA LYS A 269 -23.57 -0.37 1.92
C LYS A 269 -22.49 0.14 0.95
N ALA A 270 -22.51 1.44 0.66
CA ALA A 270 -21.46 2.08 -0.15
C ALA A 270 -20.05 1.64 0.32
N PRO A 271 -19.09 1.48 -0.62
CA PRO A 271 -17.73 1.06 -0.28
C PRO A 271 -17.17 1.85 0.89
N THR A 272 -16.66 1.16 1.91
CA THR A 272 -16.08 1.79 3.09
C THR A 272 -14.70 2.40 2.84
N SER A 273 -14.07 2.09 1.69
CA SER A 273 -12.76 2.58 1.31
C SER A 273 -12.81 3.36 -0.02
N PRO A 274 -12.19 4.56 -0.09
CA PRO A 274 -12.10 5.31 -1.35
C PRO A 274 -11.19 4.64 -2.40
N TYR A 275 -10.45 3.60 -2.01
CA TYR A 275 -9.47 2.90 -2.86
C TYR A 275 -10.04 1.61 -3.51
N LEU A 276 -11.33 1.32 -3.33
CA LEU A 276 -11.93 0.09 -3.86
C LEU A 276 -11.89 0.06 -5.41
N GLY A 277 -11.40 -1.04 -5.99
CA GLY A 277 -11.32 -1.21 -7.44
C GLY A 277 -10.12 -0.52 -8.11
N GLN A 278 -9.26 0.12 -7.33
CA GLN A 278 -8.07 0.79 -7.83
C GLN A 278 -7.07 -0.23 -8.42
N VAL A 279 -6.46 0.08 -9.56
CA VAL A 279 -5.58 -0.86 -10.28
C VAL A 279 -4.14 -0.83 -9.73
N LEU A 280 -3.66 0.36 -9.40
CA LEU A 280 -2.31 0.63 -8.91
C LEU A 280 -2.40 1.20 -7.51
N HIS A 281 -1.56 0.77 -6.58
CA HIS A 281 -1.62 1.23 -5.19
C HIS A 281 -0.28 1.77 -4.73
N GLY A 282 -0.32 2.52 -3.64
CA GLY A 282 0.88 2.75 -2.83
C GLY A 282 1.33 1.46 -2.13
N ILE A 283 2.41 1.56 -1.35
CA ILE A 283 2.94 0.43 -0.58
C ILE A 283 2.26 0.26 0.78
N LEU A 284 1.67 1.32 1.34
CA LEU A 284 0.97 1.25 2.63
C LEU A 284 -0.50 0.86 2.43
N ALA A 285 -1.02 0.08 3.36
CA ALA A 285 -2.41 -0.37 3.36
C ALA A 285 -3.33 0.76 3.84
N SER A 286 -4.59 0.77 3.40
CA SER A 286 -5.60 1.74 3.84
C SER A 286 -6.40 1.29 5.06
N SER A 287 -6.38 -0.01 5.40
CA SER A 287 -7.15 -0.58 6.52
C SER A 287 -6.51 -1.88 7.05
N PRO A 288 -6.65 -2.18 8.35
CA PRO A 288 -6.29 -3.49 8.91
C PRO A 288 -6.96 -4.67 8.21
N LEU A 289 -8.17 -4.46 7.63
CA LEU A 289 -8.90 -5.51 6.90
C LEU A 289 -8.09 -6.13 5.76
N GLN A 290 -7.19 -5.35 5.14
CA GLN A 290 -6.31 -5.82 4.07
C GLN A 290 -5.26 -6.85 4.56
N PHE A 291 -5.10 -7.00 5.87
CA PHE A 291 -4.24 -8.01 6.51
C PHE A 291 -5.02 -9.22 7.04
N ALA A 292 -6.33 -9.35 6.80
CA ALA A 292 -7.16 -10.45 7.34
C ALA A 292 -6.61 -11.85 7.06
N HIS A 293 -5.85 -12.01 5.97
CA HIS A 293 -5.27 -13.27 5.52
C HIS A 293 -3.86 -13.53 6.10
N ALA A 294 -3.28 -12.60 6.85
CA ALA A 294 -1.88 -12.63 7.28
C ALA A 294 -1.66 -13.24 8.69
N GLY A 295 -2.64 -13.99 9.21
CA GLY A 295 -2.59 -14.51 10.58
C GLY A 295 -1.53 -15.59 10.85
N SER A 296 -0.91 -16.14 9.80
CA SER A 296 -0.05 -17.33 9.87
C SER A 296 1.37 -17.12 9.33
N TYR A 297 1.82 -15.88 9.12
CA TYR A 297 3.14 -15.65 8.50
C TYR A 297 4.30 -15.89 9.47
N ASN A 298 5.41 -16.37 8.92
CA ASN A 298 6.69 -16.55 9.62
C ASN A 298 7.79 -15.75 8.92
N PRO A 299 8.79 -15.23 9.67
CA PRO A 299 9.97 -14.63 9.07
C PRO A 299 10.80 -15.70 8.35
N VAL A 300 11.36 -15.37 7.19
CA VAL A 300 12.31 -16.24 6.50
C VAL A 300 13.71 -15.93 7.03
N ASN A 301 14.32 -16.91 7.69
CA ASN A 301 15.68 -16.77 8.23
C ASN A 301 16.71 -17.05 7.12
N THR A 302 16.88 -16.11 6.19
CA THR A 302 18.01 -16.16 5.25
C THR A 302 19.28 -15.77 6.02
N GLY A 303 20.29 -16.65 6.04
CA GLY A 303 21.55 -16.47 6.77
C GLY A 303 22.40 -15.25 6.37
N SER A 304 21.86 -14.33 5.56
CA SER A 304 22.40 -13.00 5.22
C SER A 304 21.66 -11.91 6.02
N ALA A 305 21.45 -12.14 7.31
CA ALA A 305 20.91 -11.13 8.22
C ALA A 305 21.99 -10.09 8.51
N GLN A 306 21.93 -8.94 7.85
CA GLN A 306 22.40 -7.67 8.43
C GLN A 306 21.92 -6.41 7.68
N TYR A 307 21.47 -6.49 6.41
CA TYR A 307 21.06 -5.30 5.65
C TYR A 307 19.79 -5.43 4.77
N SER A 308 19.20 -6.62 4.59
CA SER A 308 17.96 -6.75 3.82
C SER A 308 16.78 -6.21 4.62
N GLY A 309 16.13 -5.15 4.12
CA GLY A 309 14.95 -4.56 4.74
C GLY A 309 15.14 -3.21 5.42
N GLU A 310 16.34 -2.59 5.40
CA GLU A 310 16.43 -1.19 5.80
C GLU A 310 15.69 -0.31 4.78
N TYR A 311 14.70 0.43 5.28
CA TYR A 311 13.95 1.38 4.48
C TYR A 311 13.73 2.69 5.24
N THR A 312 13.67 3.79 4.49
CA THR A 312 13.47 5.13 5.04
C THR A 312 12.24 5.78 4.42
N LEU A 313 11.42 6.44 5.24
CA LEU A 313 10.35 7.30 4.75
C LEU A 313 10.93 8.60 4.17
N THR A 314 10.55 8.91 2.94
CA THR A 314 10.95 10.14 2.24
C THR A 314 9.72 10.84 1.69
N ASN A 315 9.89 12.07 1.18
CA ASN A 315 8.84 12.79 0.46
C ASN A 315 8.46 12.13 -0.89
N ARG A 316 9.28 11.21 -1.42
CA ARG A 316 8.98 10.45 -2.64
C ARG A 316 8.24 9.14 -2.39
N GLY A 317 8.23 8.64 -1.15
CA GLY A 317 7.83 7.26 -0.88
C GLY A 317 8.62 6.62 0.25
N VAL A 318 8.49 5.30 0.35
CA VAL A 318 9.41 4.44 1.11
C VAL A 318 10.62 4.16 0.22
N ARG A 319 11.82 4.56 0.65
CA ARG A 319 13.09 4.23 -0.01
C ARG A 319 13.63 2.95 0.60
N PHE A 320 13.86 1.95 -0.22
CA PHE A 320 14.61 0.75 0.16
C PHE A 320 16.03 0.92 -0.38
N ASP A 321 17.05 0.79 0.47
CA ASP A 321 18.43 1.00 0.04
C ASP A 321 19.01 -0.22 -0.68
N ALA A 322 18.63 -1.42 -0.25
CA ALA A 322 18.86 -2.67 -0.96
C ALA A 322 17.62 -3.57 -0.78
N VAL A 323 16.91 -3.82 -1.88
CA VAL A 323 15.82 -4.81 -1.90
C VAL A 323 16.05 -5.84 -2.98
N THR A 324 15.74 -7.09 -2.66
CA THR A 324 15.76 -8.21 -3.61
C THR A 324 14.63 -8.02 -4.62
N LEU A 325 14.98 -7.42 -5.76
CA LEU A 325 14.05 -7.18 -6.86
C LEU A 325 14.32 -8.20 -7.96
N LYS A 326 13.32 -9.01 -8.28
CA LYS A 326 13.38 -9.88 -9.46
C LYS A 326 12.67 -9.23 -10.63
N CYS A 327 13.38 -9.25 -11.75
CA CYS A 327 12.92 -8.79 -13.04
C CYS A 327 12.50 -9.97 -13.92
N ASP A 328 11.20 -10.31 -13.97
CA ASP A 328 10.69 -11.32 -14.91
C ASP A 328 10.45 -10.70 -16.29
N ARG A 329 11.48 -10.77 -17.15
CA ARG A 329 11.43 -10.26 -18.53
C ARG A 329 10.38 -10.95 -19.39
N LYS A 330 10.11 -12.24 -19.17
CA LYS A 330 9.10 -12.99 -19.97
C LYS A 330 7.69 -12.52 -19.62
N ALA A 331 7.46 -12.22 -18.35
CA ALA A 331 6.13 -11.87 -17.85
C ALA A 331 5.87 -10.36 -17.73
N GLY A 332 6.88 -9.51 -17.94
CA GLY A 332 6.74 -8.05 -17.88
C GLY A 332 6.55 -7.48 -16.45
N ARG A 333 7.17 -8.09 -15.43
CA ARG A 333 6.89 -7.79 -14.01
C ARG A 333 8.15 -7.59 -13.18
N TYR A 334 8.04 -6.66 -12.23
CA TYR A 334 8.94 -6.53 -11.09
C TYR A 334 8.31 -7.22 -9.88
N LEU A 335 9.05 -8.10 -9.22
CA LEU A 335 8.67 -8.74 -7.97
C LEU A 335 9.66 -8.33 -6.89
N MET A 336 9.14 -7.91 -5.73
CA MET A 336 9.94 -7.58 -4.55
C MET A 336 9.64 -8.61 -3.46
N SER A 337 10.68 -9.29 -2.96
CA SER A 337 10.57 -10.19 -1.80
C SER A 337 10.15 -9.43 -0.55
N LEU A 338 9.36 -10.07 0.30
CA LEU A 338 8.96 -9.57 1.63
C LEU A 338 9.59 -10.36 2.79
N ASP A 339 10.51 -11.29 2.49
CA ASP A 339 11.29 -12.07 3.47
C ASP A 339 10.45 -12.68 4.60
N CYS A 340 9.19 -12.98 4.31
CA CYS A 340 8.25 -13.69 5.16
C CYS A 340 7.53 -14.74 4.31
N CYS A 341 7.09 -15.85 4.90
CA CYS A 341 6.38 -16.91 4.20
C CYS A 341 5.10 -17.28 4.94
N ASP A 342 4.14 -17.86 4.24
CA ASP A 342 3.00 -18.49 4.90
C ASP A 342 3.47 -19.71 5.69
N ARG A 343 2.76 -20.09 6.76
CA ARG A 343 3.09 -21.26 7.57
C ARG A 343 3.17 -22.54 6.76
N ASP A 344 2.36 -22.64 5.70
CA ASP A 344 2.25 -23.82 4.86
C ASP A 344 3.23 -23.81 3.67
N SER A 345 4.00 -22.72 3.48
CA SER A 345 4.94 -22.55 2.38
C SER A 345 6.33 -22.19 2.88
N SER A 346 7.37 -22.76 2.27
CA SER A 346 8.75 -22.33 2.50
C SER A 346 9.20 -21.21 1.56
N ASN A 347 8.38 -20.86 0.56
CA ASN A 347 8.70 -19.81 -0.38
C ASN A 347 8.43 -18.43 0.26
N PRO A 348 9.38 -17.49 0.19
CA PRO A 348 9.12 -16.11 0.59
C PRO A 348 7.96 -15.52 -0.21
N LEU A 349 7.15 -14.68 0.41
CA LEU A 349 6.11 -13.90 -0.22
C LEU A 349 6.74 -12.73 -0.96
N ALA A 350 6.09 -12.29 -2.03
CA ALA A 350 6.51 -11.19 -2.87
C ALA A 350 5.33 -10.31 -3.29
N ILE A 351 5.61 -9.03 -3.51
CA ILE A 351 4.67 -8.07 -4.10
C ILE A 351 5.07 -7.72 -5.52
N ARG A 352 4.07 -7.44 -6.35
CA ARG A 352 4.31 -7.00 -7.73
C ARG A 352 4.37 -5.48 -7.81
N LEU A 353 5.44 -5.00 -8.43
CA LEU A 353 5.68 -3.58 -8.64
C LEU A 353 5.59 -3.22 -10.14
N MET A 354 5.33 -1.95 -10.38
CA MET A 354 5.34 -1.32 -11.69
C MET A 354 6.14 -0.02 -11.59
N LYS A 355 7.08 0.17 -12.52
CA LYS A 355 7.86 1.40 -12.61
C LYS A 355 7.01 2.51 -13.27
N VAL A 356 6.94 3.67 -12.63
CA VAL A 356 6.25 4.88 -13.11
C VAL A 356 7.18 6.07 -12.94
N GLY A 357 7.87 6.42 -14.02
CA GLY A 357 8.97 7.38 -13.96
C GLY A 357 10.09 6.86 -13.06
N SER A 358 10.51 7.70 -12.12
CA SER A 358 11.62 7.38 -11.19
C SER A 358 11.21 6.61 -9.92
N VAL A 359 9.93 6.25 -9.77
CA VAL A 359 9.39 5.54 -8.61
C VAL A 359 8.65 4.28 -9.04
N TYR A 360 8.30 3.44 -8.07
CA TYR A 360 7.49 2.24 -8.23
C TYR A 360 6.15 2.40 -7.53
N VAL A 361 5.14 1.75 -8.08
CA VAL A 361 3.82 1.57 -7.46
C VAL A 361 3.49 0.09 -7.41
N ARG A 362 2.65 -0.29 -6.45
CA ARG A 362 2.16 -1.66 -6.35
C ARG A 362 1.12 -1.91 -7.43
N SER A 363 1.21 -3.04 -8.12
CA SER A 363 0.21 -3.48 -9.10
C SER A 363 -0.31 -4.86 -8.71
N HIS A 364 -1.55 -5.20 -9.07
CA HIS A 364 -2.19 -6.46 -8.65
C HIS A 364 -2.13 -6.62 -7.12
N ALA A 365 -2.49 -5.55 -6.41
CA ALA A 365 -2.43 -5.51 -4.96
C ALA A 365 -3.43 -6.47 -4.31
N ASP A 366 -4.38 -7.03 -5.05
CA ASP A 366 -5.33 -8.06 -4.63
C ASP A 366 -4.68 -9.43 -4.33
N ALA A 367 -3.40 -9.60 -4.70
CA ALA A 367 -2.65 -10.83 -4.47
C ALA A 367 -1.26 -10.59 -3.86
N LEU A 368 -0.75 -11.66 -3.27
CA LEU A 368 0.67 -11.87 -2.95
C LEU A 368 1.15 -13.02 -3.82
N PHE A 369 2.44 -13.02 -4.13
CA PHE A 369 3.05 -13.99 -5.04
C PHE A 369 4.13 -14.78 -4.31
N ASP A 370 4.34 -16.04 -4.70
CA ASP A 370 5.51 -16.77 -4.23
C ASP A 370 6.77 -16.22 -4.90
N TRP A 371 7.82 -16.05 -4.10
CA TRP A 371 9.15 -15.71 -4.59
C TRP A 371 9.72 -16.91 -5.36
N PRO A 372 10.08 -16.72 -6.63
CA PRO A 372 10.60 -17.81 -7.45
C PRO A 372 12.07 -18.11 -7.09
N VAL A 373 12.27 -19.13 -6.26
CA VAL A 373 13.60 -19.61 -5.81
C VAL A 373 14.46 -20.06 -7.00
N GLY A 374 15.74 -19.65 -7.02
CA GLY A 374 16.74 -20.13 -7.99
C GLY A 374 16.70 -19.48 -9.38
N ALA A 375 16.00 -18.36 -9.54
CA ALA A 375 15.85 -17.72 -10.85
C ALA A 375 16.91 -16.65 -11.16
N GLU A 376 17.42 -16.65 -12.39
CA GLU A 376 18.26 -15.59 -12.94
C GLU A 376 17.56 -14.22 -12.93
N GLY A 377 18.33 -13.12 -12.86
CA GLY A 377 17.79 -11.76 -12.96
C GLY A 377 17.33 -11.13 -11.64
N VAL A 378 17.93 -11.55 -10.52
CA VAL A 378 17.84 -10.85 -9.23
C VAL A 378 18.84 -9.70 -9.20
N SER A 379 18.39 -8.50 -8.88
CA SER A 379 19.25 -7.36 -8.56
C SER A 379 18.92 -6.80 -7.18
N GLU A 380 19.95 -6.34 -6.48
CA GLU A 380 19.77 -5.46 -5.33
C GLU A 380 19.82 -4.02 -5.84
N GLU A 381 18.68 -3.35 -5.81
CA GLU A 381 18.56 -1.98 -6.28
C GLU A 381 17.95 -1.10 -5.21
N ARG A 382 18.41 0.16 -5.19
CA ARG A 382 17.69 1.20 -4.48
C ARG A 382 16.39 1.50 -5.20
N VAL A 383 15.27 1.32 -4.52
CA VAL A 383 13.93 1.61 -5.07
C VAL A 383 13.18 2.59 -4.19
N TYR A 384 12.35 3.40 -4.84
CA TYR A 384 11.40 4.28 -4.18
C TYR A 384 10.01 3.79 -4.50
N ILE A 385 9.21 3.47 -3.48
CA ILE A 385 7.83 3.02 -3.67
C ILE A 385 6.89 4.04 -3.05
N THR A 386 5.93 4.54 -3.83
CA THR A 386 4.99 5.56 -3.37
C THR A 386 4.20 5.08 -2.15
N LYS A 387 4.06 5.91 -1.11
CA LYS A 387 3.37 5.53 0.14
C LYS A 387 1.89 5.21 -0.09
N ILE A 388 1.18 6.15 -0.70
CA ILE A 388 -0.24 6.09 -1.05
C ILE A 388 -0.40 6.62 -2.46
N LEU A 389 -1.29 6.03 -3.23
CA LEU A 389 -1.67 6.51 -4.55
C LEU A 389 -3.17 6.82 -4.53
N SER A 390 -3.57 8.01 -4.95
CA SER A 390 -5.00 8.34 -5.07
C SER A 390 -5.63 7.58 -6.24
N PRO A 391 -6.94 7.34 -6.24
CA PRO A 391 -7.64 6.71 -7.35
C PRO A 391 -7.40 7.42 -8.69
N GLU A 392 -7.38 8.75 -8.70
CA GLU A 392 -7.17 9.57 -9.89
C GLU A 392 -5.75 9.39 -10.44
N LEU A 393 -4.74 9.37 -9.56
CA LEU A 393 -3.36 9.13 -9.97
C LEU A 393 -3.15 7.68 -10.42
N SER A 394 -3.82 6.71 -9.79
CA SER A 394 -3.80 5.32 -10.24
C SER A 394 -4.35 5.19 -11.66
N GLU A 395 -5.51 5.77 -11.93
CA GLU A 395 -6.11 5.78 -13.27
C GLU A 395 -5.20 6.47 -14.28
N ALA A 396 -4.70 7.65 -13.95
CA ALA A 396 -3.80 8.41 -14.81
C ALA A 396 -2.51 7.63 -15.11
N TYR A 397 -1.85 7.06 -14.09
CA TYR A 397 -0.63 6.27 -14.25
C TYR A 397 -0.86 5.01 -15.09
N SER A 398 -2.02 4.37 -14.96
CA SER A 398 -2.36 3.18 -15.76
C SER A 398 -2.50 3.49 -17.25
N ARG A 399 -2.84 4.74 -17.61
CA ARG A 399 -3.01 5.21 -19.00
C ARG A 399 -1.74 5.85 -19.57
N SER A 400 -0.80 6.26 -18.72
CA SER A 400 0.42 6.97 -19.08
C SER A 400 1.60 6.07 -19.49
N ILE A 401 1.32 4.91 -20.11
CA ILE A 401 2.35 3.95 -20.51
C ILE A 401 2.40 3.86 -22.04
N LEU A 402 3.55 4.22 -22.62
CA LEU A 402 3.85 4.01 -24.04
C LEU A 402 4.75 2.79 -24.20
N SER A 403 4.24 1.72 -24.80
CA SER A 403 5.03 0.51 -25.05
C SER A 403 5.70 0.55 -26.41
N VAL A 404 7.01 0.30 -26.45
CA VAL A 404 7.82 0.22 -27.68
C VAL A 404 7.95 -1.23 -28.09
N HIS A 405 7.29 -1.60 -29.18
CA HIS A 405 7.39 -2.93 -29.77
C HIS A 405 8.33 -2.87 -30.98
N LEU A 406 9.38 -3.70 -30.98
CA LEU A 406 10.19 -3.92 -32.16
C LEU A 406 9.61 -5.09 -32.95
N PRO A 407 9.53 -5.03 -34.29
CA PRO A 407 8.99 -6.12 -35.10
C PRO A 407 9.78 -7.42 -34.85
N ASP A 408 9.06 -8.49 -34.49
CA ASP A 408 9.60 -9.81 -34.20
C ASP A 408 9.32 -10.71 -35.42
N GLU A 409 10.29 -10.86 -36.32
CA GLU A 409 10.17 -11.77 -37.46
C GLU A 409 10.40 -13.24 -37.02
N GLY A 410 9.55 -13.75 -36.13
CA GLY A 410 9.16 -15.17 -36.07
C GLY A 410 10.20 -16.26 -35.73
N LYS A 411 11.49 -15.99 -35.45
CA LYS A 411 12.44 -17.03 -35.02
C LYS A 411 13.23 -16.65 -33.77
N GLU A 412 13.40 -17.60 -32.84
CA GLU A 412 14.11 -17.40 -31.56
C GLU A 412 15.55 -16.85 -31.72
N THR A 413 16.23 -17.18 -32.81
CA THR A 413 17.56 -16.64 -33.15
C THR A 413 17.55 -15.15 -33.51
N GLN A 414 16.41 -14.57 -33.89
CA GLN A 414 16.21 -13.13 -34.15
C GLN A 414 15.86 -12.30 -32.91
N ARG A 415 15.47 -12.92 -31.79
CA ARG A 415 15.24 -12.19 -30.53
C ARG A 415 16.50 -11.56 -29.95
N LEU A 416 17.68 -12.11 -30.25
CA LEU A 416 18.98 -11.54 -29.92
C LEU A 416 19.42 -10.42 -30.88
N LEU A 417 18.69 -10.20 -31.98
CA LEU A 417 19.10 -9.31 -33.08
C LEU A 417 18.48 -7.90 -33.01
N ASN A 418 17.46 -7.69 -32.17
CA ASN A 418 16.74 -6.42 -31.98
C ASN A 418 16.79 -5.98 -30.50
N GLU A 419 17.86 -5.30 -30.12
CA GLU A 419 18.10 -4.83 -28.74
C GLU A 419 18.02 -3.29 -28.65
N ILE A 420 17.24 -2.79 -27.68
CA ILE A 420 17.22 -1.37 -27.32
C ILE A 420 18.47 -1.10 -26.48
N ARG A 421 19.45 -0.41 -27.08
CA ARG A 421 20.76 -0.14 -26.49
C ARG A 421 20.71 1.04 -25.52
N ALA A 422 20.00 2.09 -25.88
CA ALA A 422 19.93 3.30 -25.10
C ALA A 422 18.59 3.99 -25.29
N VAL A 423 18.16 4.65 -24.22
CA VAL A 423 16.91 5.41 -24.15
C VAL A 423 17.14 6.73 -23.44
N SER A 424 16.44 7.78 -23.85
CA SER A 424 16.45 9.08 -23.15
C SER A 424 15.04 9.67 -23.11
N PRO A 425 14.57 10.17 -21.94
CA PRO A 425 15.26 10.18 -20.64
C PRO A 425 15.24 8.81 -19.94
N ARG A 426 16.41 8.33 -19.50
CA ARG A 426 16.56 7.01 -18.83
C ARG A 426 15.65 6.79 -17.62
N PRO A 427 15.40 7.79 -16.74
CA PRO A 427 14.56 7.57 -15.56
C PRO A 427 13.14 7.13 -15.88
N TRP A 428 12.61 7.46 -17.05
CA TRP A 428 11.21 7.17 -17.41
C TRP A 428 11.04 5.90 -18.24
N TRP A 429 12.15 5.23 -18.54
CA TRP A 429 12.15 3.96 -19.23
C TRP A 429 12.04 2.80 -18.26
N ASP A 430 11.08 1.93 -18.55
CA ASP A 430 10.98 0.58 -18.03
C ASP A 430 11.62 -0.37 -19.06
N PRO A 431 12.89 -0.80 -18.85
CA PRO A 431 13.58 -1.67 -19.79
C PRO A 431 12.96 -3.07 -19.87
N LEU A 432 12.20 -3.48 -18.87
CA LEU A 432 11.62 -4.80 -18.78
C LEU A 432 10.32 -4.89 -19.57
N ARG A 433 9.47 -3.87 -19.45
CA ARG A 433 8.25 -3.73 -20.27
C ARG A 433 8.51 -3.10 -21.63
N ARG A 434 9.73 -2.64 -21.87
CA ARG A 434 10.11 -1.82 -23.03
C ARG A 434 9.14 -0.65 -23.21
N SER A 435 8.84 0.05 -22.11
CA SER A 435 7.84 1.11 -22.11
C SER A 435 8.33 2.39 -21.46
N PHE A 436 7.88 3.53 -21.96
CA PHE A 436 8.07 4.83 -21.34
C PHE A 436 6.86 5.24 -20.52
N PHE A 437 7.13 5.80 -19.35
CA PHE A 437 6.13 6.51 -18.59
C PHE A 437 6.02 7.95 -19.09
N LEU A 438 4.86 8.30 -19.63
CA LEU A 438 4.54 9.65 -20.10
C LEU A 438 4.01 10.44 -18.90
N GLY A 439 4.87 11.26 -18.29
CA GLY A 439 4.53 12.05 -17.10
C GLY A 439 3.23 12.84 -17.26
N LEU A 440 2.47 13.00 -16.16
CA LEU A 440 1.12 13.61 -16.20
C LEU A 440 1.11 15.10 -16.60
N SER A 441 2.23 15.79 -16.44
CA SER A 441 2.41 17.20 -16.78
C SER A 441 2.84 17.43 -18.23
N ASN A 442 3.36 16.41 -18.90
CA ASN A 442 4.02 16.58 -20.18
C ASN A 442 3.03 16.23 -21.30
N GLN A 443 2.42 17.27 -21.88
CA GLN A 443 1.61 17.12 -23.07
C GLN A 443 2.44 16.66 -24.26
N LEU A 444 3.75 16.91 -24.25
CA LEU A 444 4.70 16.45 -25.25
C LEU A 444 5.85 15.66 -24.61
N CYS A 445 6.16 14.48 -25.14
CA CYS A 445 7.31 13.68 -24.73
C CYS A 445 8.12 13.27 -25.95
N ALA A 446 9.36 13.76 -26.04
CA ALA A 446 10.34 13.30 -27.02
C ALA A 446 11.21 12.21 -26.41
N LEU A 447 11.29 11.06 -27.07
CA LEU A 447 11.98 9.87 -26.60
C LEU A 447 13.01 9.46 -27.65
N ARG A 448 14.28 9.39 -27.24
CA ARG A 448 15.34 8.82 -28.09
C ARG A 448 15.43 7.33 -27.78
N VAL A 449 15.36 6.48 -28.80
CA VAL A 449 15.53 5.02 -28.69
C VAL A 449 16.60 4.58 -29.67
N GLU A 450 17.72 4.10 -29.18
CA GLU A 450 18.78 3.53 -30.02
C GLU A 450 18.62 2.02 -30.11
N CYS A 451 18.49 1.49 -31.32
CA CYS A 451 18.34 0.06 -31.56
C CYS A 451 19.46 -0.45 -32.46
N ASN A 452 19.90 -1.68 -32.22
CA ASN A 452 20.64 -2.44 -33.21
C ASN A 452 19.64 -3.22 -34.06
N LEU A 453 19.62 -2.99 -35.37
CA LEU A 453 18.82 -3.77 -36.33
C LEU A 453 19.79 -4.46 -37.29
N ARG A 454 19.89 -5.80 -37.25
CA ARG A 454 20.61 -6.54 -38.30
C ARG A 454 19.66 -6.87 -39.44
N LYS A 455 19.98 -6.41 -40.65
CA LYS A 455 19.34 -6.89 -41.88
C LYS A 455 19.70 -8.37 -42.09
N SER A 456 18.71 -9.16 -42.49
CA SER A 456 18.86 -10.57 -42.90
C SER A 456 19.73 -10.70 -44.17
N THR A 457 21.02 -10.41 -44.07
CA THR A 457 21.99 -10.69 -45.14
C THR A 457 23.27 -11.26 -44.56
N SER A 458 23.79 -12.30 -45.21
CA SER A 458 24.88 -13.19 -44.80
C SER A 458 26.28 -12.57 -44.77
N SER A 459 26.43 -11.26 -44.56
CA SER A 459 27.73 -10.57 -44.58
C SER A 459 28.13 -10.03 -43.20
N SER A 460 29.33 -10.41 -42.77
CA SER A 460 29.94 -10.08 -41.48
C SER A 460 30.57 -8.68 -41.41
N GLN A 461 29.82 -7.59 -41.68
CA GLN A 461 30.19 -6.18 -41.39
C GLN A 461 28.96 -5.24 -41.37
N PRO A 462 29.10 -4.00 -40.86
CA PRO A 462 28.96 -3.56 -39.46
C PRO A 462 27.50 -3.31 -39.02
N ILE A 463 27.32 -3.16 -37.70
CA ILE A 463 26.04 -2.86 -37.02
C ILE A 463 25.51 -1.50 -37.49
N ASN A 464 24.35 -1.45 -38.16
CA ASN A 464 23.65 -0.17 -38.33
C ASN A 464 23.03 0.22 -36.98
N HIS A 465 23.38 1.42 -36.52
CA HIS A 465 22.79 2.04 -35.34
C HIS A 465 21.63 2.91 -35.81
N ASP A 466 20.41 2.43 -35.62
CA ASP A 466 19.22 3.20 -35.95
C ASP A 466 18.75 3.92 -34.68
N VAL A 467 18.65 5.25 -34.76
CA VAL A 467 18.27 6.12 -33.63
C VAL A 467 16.86 6.62 -33.86
N PHE A 468 15.86 6.03 -33.23
CA PHE A 468 14.49 6.47 -33.37
C PHE A 468 14.22 7.67 -32.45
N LEU A 469 13.57 8.70 -32.98
CA LEU A 469 12.94 9.76 -32.19
C LEU A 469 11.44 9.47 -32.15
N ILE A 470 10.88 9.27 -30.97
CA ILE A 470 9.45 9.09 -30.77
C ILE A 470 8.92 10.33 -30.07
N VAL A 471 8.04 11.08 -30.73
CA VAL A 471 7.35 12.23 -30.13
C VAL A 471 5.92 11.82 -29.82
N CYS A 472 5.54 11.88 -28.56
CA CYS A 472 4.18 11.61 -28.11
C CYS A 472 3.53 12.90 -27.67
N ALA A 473 2.35 13.20 -28.21
CA ALA A 473 1.50 14.28 -27.75
C ALA A 473 0.24 13.71 -27.10
N ALA A 474 -0.02 14.06 -25.83
CA ALA A 474 -1.27 13.74 -25.14
C ALA A 474 -2.27 14.88 -25.36
N GLY A 475 -3.35 14.61 -26.11
CA GLY A 475 -4.44 15.56 -26.31
C GLY A 475 -5.37 15.66 -25.08
N PRO A 476 -6.09 16.79 -24.90
CA PRO A 476 -7.07 16.92 -23.84
C PRO A 476 -8.20 15.87 -23.98
N PRO A 477 -8.80 15.41 -22.87
CA PRO A 477 -9.87 14.41 -22.93
C PRO A 477 -11.09 14.95 -23.67
N GLU A 478 -11.58 14.23 -24.68
CA GLU A 478 -12.79 14.63 -25.40
C GLU A 478 -14.07 14.46 -24.55
N PRO A 479 -14.99 15.44 -24.53
CA PRO A 479 -16.16 15.44 -23.64
C PRO A 479 -17.32 14.52 -24.06
N HIS A 480 -17.24 13.77 -25.16
CA HIS A 480 -18.45 13.20 -25.81
C HIS A 480 -18.61 11.66 -25.80
N SER A 481 -17.97 10.91 -24.91
CA SER A 481 -18.18 9.44 -24.90
C SER A 481 -18.09 8.76 -23.52
N GLY A 482 -18.94 9.12 -22.55
CA GLY A 482 -19.25 8.27 -21.38
C GLY A 482 -18.07 7.76 -20.53
N GLY A 483 -16.87 8.31 -20.75
CA GLY A 483 -15.59 7.87 -20.22
C GLY A 483 -14.51 8.82 -20.75
N ARG A 484 -13.68 9.37 -19.85
CA ARG A 484 -12.60 10.29 -20.22
C ARG A 484 -11.52 9.50 -20.99
N ARG A 485 -11.48 9.59 -22.32
CA ARG A 485 -10.42 9.03 -23.16
C ARG A 485 -9.40 10.13 -23.49
N ASN A 486 -8.13 9.93 -23.15
CA ASN A 486 -7.03 10.75 -23.67
C ASN A 486 -6.64 10.21 -25.04
N SER A 487 -6.52 11.07 -26.05
CA SER A 487 -5.93 10.72 -27.35
C SER A 487 -4.41 10.85 -27.27
N LEU A 488 -3.68 9.75 -27.49
CA LEU A 488 -2.22 9.74 -27.56
C LEU A 488 -1.81 9.70 -29.04
N ASN A 489 -1.28 10.82 -29.55
CA ASN A 489 -0.70 10.86 -30.88
C ASN A 489 0.80 10.52 -30.78
N THR A 490 1.24 9.48 -31.49
CA THR A 490 2.64 9.03 -31.47
C THR A 490 3.26 9.19 -32.85
N PHE A 491 4.37 9.93 -32.93
CA PHE A 491 5.16 10.15 -34.14
C PHE A 491 6.51 9.45 -33.99
N ILE A 492 6.97 8.70 -35.01
CA ILE A 492 8.25 7.99 -34.99
C ILE A 492 9.11 8.47 -36.16
N PHE A 493 10.32 8.95 -35.88
CA PHE A 493 11.30 9.38 -36.88
C PHE A 493 12.53 8.45 -36.85
N SER A 494 13.09 8.11 -38.01
CA SER A 494 14.33 7.34 -38.13
C SER A 494 15.33 8.06 -39.04
N PRO A 495 16.58 8.29 -38.61
CA PRO A 495 17.63 8.92 -39.38
C PRO A 495 18.39 7.85 -40.17
N THR A 496 17.81 7.32 -41.24
CA THR A 496 18.58 6.42 -42.12
C THR A 496 19.41 7.22 -43.13
N SER A 497 20.68 7.47 -42.83
CA SER A 497 21.77 7.42 -43.83
C SER A 497 23.18 7.32 -43.22
N PRO A 498 24.13 6.67 -43.92
CA PRO A 498 25.42 6.28 -43.38
C PRO A 498 26.32 7.49 -43.10
N ARG A 499 26.94 7.52 -41.92
CA ARG A 499 27.93 8.51 -41.52
C ARG A 499 29.06 8.58 -42.56
N LYS A 500 29.17 9.68 -43.32
CA LYS A 500 30.43 10.01 -43.99
C LYS A 500 31.45 10.35 -42.91
N LYS A 501 32.59 9.65 -42.93
CA LYS A 501 33.77 10.01 -42.13
C LYS A 501 34.24 11.39 -42.56
N ASP A 502 34.22 12.35 -41.65
CA ASP A 502 34.98 13.59 -41.84
C ASP A 502 36.49 13.28 -41.74
N LYS A 503 37.29 14.00 -42.54
CA LYS A 503 38.75 13.81 -42.66
C LYS A 503 39.56 14.27 -41.43
N ALA A 504 38.93 14.51 -40.29
CA ALA A 504 39.60 14.73 -39.01
C ALA A 504 38.87 13.91 -37.95
N GLY A 505 39.56 12.93 -37.37
CA GLY A 505 38.96 11.84 -36.57
C GLY A 505 38.40 12.23 -35.20
N THR A 506 37.40 13.11 -35.15
CA THR A 506 36.63 13.41 -33.94
C THR A 506 35.16 13.58 -34.31
N ALA A 507 34.33 12.62 -33.90
CA ALA A 507 32.88 12.75 -33.95
C ALA A 507 32.46 13.79 -32.90
N ALA A 508 31.82 14.89 -33.30
CA ALA A 508 31.28 15.88 -32.36
C ALA A 508 29.87 15.43 -31.89
N PRO A 509 29.67 15.10 -30.60
CA PRO A 509 28.36 15.15 -29.98
C PRO A 509 28.11 16.61 -29.58
N GLY A 510 27.14 17.28 -30.17
CA GLY A 510 26.93 18.70 -29.84
C GLY A 510 25.53 19.21 -30.17
N LYS A 511 25.19 19.29 -31.46
CA LYS A 511 23.98 20.01 -31.87
C LYS A 511 22.66 19.32 -31.51
N PHE A 512 22.57 18.00 -31.71
CA PHE A 512 21.35 17.24 -31.41
C PHE A 512 21.07 17.13 -29.90
N GLU A 513 22.11 17.16 -29.06
CA GLU A 513 22.00 17.05 -27.60
C GLU A 513 21.65 18.39 -26.94
N GLU A 514 22.23 19.50 -27.41
CA GLU A 514 21.81 20.86 -27.00
C GLU A 514 20.36 21.15 -27.37
N TYR A 515 19.95 20.72 -28.57
CA TYR A 515 18.56 20.84 -29.03
C TYR A 515 17.56 20.07 -28.18
N PHE A 516 17.90 18.83 -27.78
CA PHE A 516 17.05 18.02 -26.91
C PHE A 516 16.85 18.66 -25.53
N LYS A 517 17.89 19.33 -25.03
CA LYS A 517 17.84 20.08 -23.78
C LYS A 517 16.90 21.28 -23.90
N ASP A 518 16.97 22.01 -25.02
CA ASP A 518 16.14 23.18 -25.27
C ASP A 518 14.66 22.83 -25.49
N VAL A 519 14.34 21.74 -26.21
CA VAL A 519 12.96 21.26 -26.43
C VAL A 519 12.31 20.80 -25.11
N ILE A 520 13.06 20.09 -24.25
CA ILE A 520 12.56 19.66 -22.94
C ILE A 520 12.39 20.86 -21.99
N GLU A 521 13.30 21.83 -22.03
CA GLU A 521 13.26 23.01 -21.14
C GLU A 521 12.19 24.03 -21.55
N LYS A 522 11.83 24.11 -22.84
CA LYS A 522 10.92 25.14 -23.37
C LYS A 522 9.53 24.63 -23.78
N ASP A 523 9.31 23.31 -23.81
CA ASP A 523 8.06 22.68 -24.30
C ASP A 523 7.67 23.13 -25.73
N GLU A 524 8.67 23.54 -26.52
CA GLU A 524 8.55 24.03 -27.90
C GLU A 524 9.54 23.29 -28.82
N LEU A 525 9.06 22.78 -29.97
CA LEU A 525 9.90 22.23 -31.04
C LEU A 525 10.30 23.35 -32.02
N THR A 526 11.56 23.78 -32.02
CA THR A 526 12.15 24.65 -33.06
C THR A 526 13.11 23.86 -33.96
N THR A 527 13.67 24.38 -35.05
CA THR A 527 14.38 23.59 -36.07
C THR A 527 15.89 23.48 -35.87
N LEU A 528 16.50 22.39 -36.35
CA LEU A 528 17.93 22.25 -36.61
C LEU A 528 18.14 22.00 -38.11
N GLU A 529 18.93 22.82 -38.78
CA GLU A 529 19.32 22.58 -40.18
C GLU A 529 20.35 21.43 -40.28
N GLY A 530 20.04 20.38 -41.03
CA GLY A 530 21.05 19.48 -41.60
C GLY A 530 20.70 17.99 -41.74
N GLN A 531 20.74 17.53 -43.00
CA GLN A 531 20.87 16.16 -43.56
C GLN A 531 19.66 15.19 -43.64
N ARG A 532 19.63 14.50 -44.78
CA ARG A 532 18.48 13.95 -45.54
C ARG A 532 18.08 12.52 -45.16
N GLY A 533 16.77 12.24 -45.20
CA GLY A 533 16.15 10.90 -45.29
C GLY A 533 14.64 11.02 -45.54
N LEU A 534 14.08 10.20 -46.43
CA LEU A 534 12.66 10.24 -46.82
C LEU A 534 11.85 9.23 -45.99
N LEU A 535 10.77 9.66 -45.33
CA LEU A 535 9.82 8.79 -44.62
C LEU A 535 8.39 9.24 -44.94
N ARG A 536 7.59 8.36 -45.55
CA ARG A 536 6.16 8.56 -45.78
C ARG A 536 5.40 7.80 -44.70
N LEU A 537 4.67 8.51 -43.85
CA LEU A 537 3.79 7.93 -42.83
C LEU A 537 2.34 8.26 -43.19
N VAL A 538 1.48 7.25 -43.23
CA VAL A 538 0.02 7.39 -43.36
C VAL A 538 -0.61 6.92 -42.06
N MET A 539 -1.44 7.74 -41.44
CA MET A 539 -2.09 7.46 -40.15
C MET A 539 -3.58 7.18 -40.34
N HIS A 540 -4.07 6.12 -39.70
CA HIS A 540 -5.50 5.93 -39.39
C HIS A 540 -5.67 5.77 -37.88
N SER A 541 -6.60 6.53 -37.32
CA SER A 541 -6.96 6.54 -35.91
C SER A 541 -8.14 5.61 -35.65
N GLN A 542 -8.00 4.69 -34.67
CA GLN A 542 -8.99 4.51 -33.61
C GLN A 542 -8.40 3.71 -32.44
N VAL A 543 -8.84 4.06 -31.23
CA VAL A 543 -8.43 3.47 -29.96
C VAL A 543 -8.98 2.05 -29.82
N ASP A 544 -8.11 1.06 -29.97
CA ASP A 544 -8.01 -0.17 -29.17
C ASP A 544 -6.88 -1.03 -29.76
N GLY A 545 -5.74 -1.15 -29.08
CA GLY A 545 -4.69 -2.11 -29.46
C GLY A 545 -3.95 -1.88 -30.79
N ALA A 546 -3.83 -0.64 -31.27
CA ALA A 546 -3.10 -0.36 -32.51
C ALA A 546 -1.57 -0.46 -32.34
N LEU A 547 -0.98 -1.52 -32.88
CA LEU A 547 0.45 -1.61 -33.18
C LEU A 547 0.83 -0.57 -34.24
N VAL A 548 1.78 0.32 -33.92
CA VAL A 548 2.38 1.23 -34.90
C VAL A 548 3.43 0.45 -35.69
N TYR A 549 3.11 0.06 -36.92
CA TYR A 549 4.07 -0.50 -37.87
C TYR A 549 4.69 0.63 -38.69
N CYS A 550 6.02 0.78 -38.61
CA CYS A 550 6.78 1.54 -39.59
C CYS A 550 7.38 0.54 -40.59
N SER A 551 6.76 0.39 -41.78
CA SER A 551 7.36 -0.33 -42.89
C SER A 551 8.11 0.64 -43.80
N GLY A 552 9.43 0.50 -43.90
CA GLY A 552 10.20 1.09 -44.98
C GLY A 552 10.28 0.11 -46.15
N GLU A 553 9.53 0.34 -47.23
CA GLU A 553 9.76 -0.40 -48.47
C GLU A 553 10.98 0.19 -49.19
N SER A 554 11.99 -0.64 -49.44
CA SER A 554 12.98 -0.36 -50.47
C SER A 554 12.41 -0.80 -51.81
N SER A 555 12.02 0.13 -52.68
CA SER A 555 11.76 -0.22 -54.07
C SER A 555 13.08 -0.49 -54.80
N THR A 556 13.11 -1.66 -55.44
CA THR A 556 14.19 -2.31 -56.20
C THR A 556 14.56 -1.58 -57.51
N PRO A 557 15.66 -1.98 -58.21
CA PRO A 557 16.53 -1.07 -58.93
C PRO A 557 16.08 -0.75 -60.35
N GLY A 558 16.21 0.53 -60.72
CA GLY A 558 16.14 0.98 -62.10
C GLY A 558 15.10 2.08 -62.34
N SER A 559 15.37 3.31 -61.90
CA SER A 559 14.86 4.52 -62.55
C SER A 559 15.51 5.78 -61.95
N VAL A 560 16.28 6.45 -62.81
CA VAL A 560 16.65 7.87 -62.91
C VAL A 560 16.50 8.80 -61.68
N ARG A 561 17.64 9.39 -61.31
CA ARG A 561 17.90 10.59 -60.47
C ARG A 561 16.65 11.43 -60.11
N GLY A 562 16.20 11.34 -58.86
CA GLY A 562 15.22 12.25 -58.26
C GLY A 562 15.88 13.34 -57.42
N THR A 563 15.46 14.58 -57.65
CA THR A 563 15.75 15.80 -56.89
C THR A 563 15.31 15.66 -55.42
N ALA A 564 16.06 16.29 -54.51
CA ALA A 564 15.82 16.18 -53.07
C ALA A 564 14.58 16.97 -52.66
N VAL A 565 13.81 16.48 -51.68
CA VAL A 565 12.68 17.22 -51.10
C VAL A 565 12.91 17.32 -49.59
N GLU A 566 12.95 18.54 -49.08
CA GLU A 566 13.04 18.87 -47.66
C GLU A 566 11.64 18.82 -47.03
N CYS A 567 11.55 18.39 -45.77
CA CYS A 567 10.31 18.36 -45.00
C CYS A 567 10.43 19.36 -43.83
N HIS A 568 9.55 20.35 -43.82
CA HIS A 568 9.46 21.36 -42.77
C HIS A 568 8.25 21.07 -41.90
N VAL A 569 8.44 21.01 -40.59
CA VAL A 569 7.35 20.82 -39.62
C VAL A 569 7.35 21.98 -38.64
N GLN A 570 6.27 22.75 -38.64
CA GLN A 570 6.01 23.81 -37.67
C GLN A 570 4.82 23.41 -36.81
N GLY A 571 5.06 23.21 -35.52
CA GLY A 571 4.00 22.98 -34.54
C GLY A 571 3.69 24.25 -33.75
N LYS A 572 2.41 24.56 -33.58
CA LYS A 572 1.95 25.60 -32.66
C LYS A 572 0.76 25.08 -31.86
N VAL A 573 0.82 25.23 -30.54
CA VAL A 573 -0.32 25.00 -29.65
C VAL A 573 -1.18 26.26 -29.69
N GLU A 574 -2.40 26.14 -30.20
CA GLU A 574 -3.33 27.28 -30.23
C GLU A 574 -4.05 27.45 -28.88
N SER A 575 -4.62 28.62 -28.65
CA SER A 575 -5.21 29.03 -27.36
C SER A 575 -6.39 28.17 -26.87
N GLN A 576 -6.82 27.17 -27.66
CA GLN A 576 -7.86 26.19 -27.32
C GLN A 576 -7.32 24.76 -27.10
N GLY A 577 -5.99 24.56 -27.06
CA GLY A 577 -5.37 23.24 -26.85
C GLY A 577 -5.30 22.37 -28.10
N THR A 578 -5.64 22.92 -29.27
CA THR A 578 -5.48 22.27 -30.57
C THR A 578 -4.04 22.41 -31.05
N LEU A 579 -3.38 21.28 -31.35
CA LEU A 579 -2.04 21.27 -31.94
C LEU A 579 -2.16 21.43 -33.47
N SER A 580 -1.84 22.61 -33.97
CA SER A 580 -1.73 22.88 -35.41
C SER A 580 -0.33 22.49 -35.88
N LEU A 581 -0.25 21.43 -36.70
CA LEU A 581 0.97 21.01 -37.37
C LEU A 581 0.90 21.44 -38.83
N LYS A 582 1.74 22.40 -39.24
CA LYS A 582 1.97 22.68 -40.65
C LYS A 582 3.16 21.86 -41.11
N VAL A 583 2.90 21.00 -42.09
CA VAL A 583 3.92 20.20 -42.77
C VAL A 583 3.95 20.65 -44.21
N TRP A 584 5.12 21.06 -44.70
CA TRP A 584 5.27 21.35 -46.13
C TRP A 584 6.62 20.87 -46.63
N PHE A 585 6.65 20.70 -47.95
CA PHE A 585 7.75 20.10 -48.66
C PHE A 585 8.36 21.15 -49.60
N THR A 586 9.67 21.33 -49.57
CA THR A 586 10.39 22.18 -50.54
C THR A 586 11.31 21.31 -51.39
N ALA A 587 11.21 21.46 -52.72
CA ALA A 587 12.02 20.73 -53.70
C ALA A 587 13.38 21.40 -53.96
#